data_AF-A0A7V8GQ56-F1
#
_entry.id   AF-A0A7V8GQ56-F1
#
_cell.length_a   1.000
_cell.length_b   1.000
_cell.length_c   1.000
_cell.angle_alpha   90.00
_cell.angle_beta   90.00
_cell.angle_gamma   90.00
#
_symmetry.space_group_name_H-M   'P 1'
#
loop_
_entity.id
_entity.type
_entity.pdbx_description
1 polymer ?
#
loop_
_entity_poly.entity_id
_entity_poly.type
_entity_poly.pdbx_seq_one_letter_code
_entity_poly.pdbx_strand_id
1 'polypeptide(L)'
;MNISDEAFAGANSPLEKLELALKLELTGDKSRLELDFREAYPVLETHLAQKRRKRTLMEQFNAAYRHDVNLVQFRKLLNAERNRRGATGDLVVCTACGQPLHSVTGTNTMEDAR
;
A
#
# COMPACT_ATOMS: atom_id res chain seq x y z
N MET A 1 21.32 -8.25 -20.54
CA MET A 1 22.04 -7.80 -19.32
C MET A 1 21.11 -8.12 -18.16
N ASN A 2 21.44 -9.14 -17.39
CA ASN A 2 20.56 -9.69 -16.35
C ASN A 2 20.77 -8.92 -15.04
N ILE A 3 19.67 -8.46 -14.46
CA ILE A 3 19.59 -7.75 -13.16
C ILE A 3 20.04 -8.63 -11.97
N SER A 4 20.36 -9.90 -12.23
CA SER A 4 20.74 -10.87 -11.22
C SER A 4 22.11 -10.60 -10.60
N ASP A 5 23.08 -10.07 -11.33
CA ASP A 5 24.47 -10.05 -10.84
C ASP A 5 24.75 -8.93 -9.81
N GLU A 6 24.04 -7.80 -9.88
CA GLU A 6 24.26 -6.68 -8.96
C GLU A 6 23.61 -6.89 -7.57
N ALA A 7 22.58 -7.74 -7.47
CA ALA A 7 21.88 -8.02 -6.21
C ALA A 7 22.68 -8.95 -5.26
N PHE A 8 23.70 -9.65 -5.77
CA PHE A 8 24.51 -10.61 -5.00
C PHE A 8 25.86 -10.06 -4.52
N ALA A 9 26.16 -8.79 -4.78
CA ALA A 9 27.46 -8.17 -4.50
C ALA A 9 27.80 -8.03 -3.00
N GLY A 10 26.84 -8.30 -2.09
CA GLY A 10 27.03 -8.21 -0.63
C GLY A 10 26.81 -9.50 0.16
N ALA A 11 26.50 -10.63 -0.48
CA ALA A 11 26.24 -11.91 0.20
C ALA A 11 27.48 -12.82 0.13
N ASN A 12 28.11 -13.07 1.29
CA ASN A 12 29.40 -13.73 1.42
C ASN A 12 29.28 -15.26 1.59
N SER A 13 28.07 -15.80 1.70
CA SER A 13 27.85 -17.25 1.78
C SER A 13 26.75 -17.75 0.85
N PRO A 14 26.84 -19.02 0.39
CA PRO A 14 25.75 -19.68 -0.33
C PRO A 14 24.41 -19.68 0.43
N LEU A 15 24.45 -19.68 1.76
CA LEU A 15 23.26 -19.61 2.62
C LEU A 15 22.60 -18.22 2.55
N GLU A 16 23.36 -17.14 2.64
CA GLU A 16 22.83 -15.77 2.52
C GLU A 16 22.21 -15.52 1.14
N LYS A 17 22.80 -16.08 0.08
CA LYS A 17 22.26 -16.00 -1.28
C LYS A 17 20.93 -16.77 -1.40
N LEU A 18 20.83 -17.93 -0.75
CA LEU A 18 19.60 -18.72 -0.71
C LEU A 18 18.51 -18.01 0.11
N GLU A 19 18.84 -17.46 1.28
CA GLU A 19 17.88 -16.70 2.09
C GLU A 19 17.36 -15.46 1.36
N LEU A 20 18.23 -14.76 0.63
CA LEU A 20 17.84 -13.61 -0.18
C LEU A 20 16.92 -14.03 -1.34
N ALA A 21 17.28 -15.11 -2.05
CA ALA A 21 16.46 -15.66 -3.13
C ALA A 21 15.08 -16.11 -2.64
N LEU A 22 15.01 -16.83 -1.52
CA LEU A 22 13.75 -17.30 -0.94
C LEU A 22 12.88 -16.15 -0.41
N LYS A 23 13.49 -15.11 0.18
CA LYS A 23 12.77 -13.88 0.56
C LYS A 23 12.18 -13.18 -0.66
N LEU A 24 12.94 -13.06 -1.75
CA LEU A 24 12.47 -12.44 -2.99
C LEU A 24 11.36 -13.27 -3.66
N GLU A 25 11.47 -14.59 -3.67
CA GLU A 25 10.52 -15.49 -4.31
C GLU A 25 9.18 -15.58 -3.57
N LEU A 26 9.18 -15.50 -2.23
CA LEU A 26 7.96 -15.36 -1.42
C LEU A 26 7.19 -14.05 -1.70
N THR A 27 7.84 -13.09 -2.37
CA THR A 27 7.37 -11.73 -2.51
C THR A 27 7.04 -11.33 -3.96
N GLY A 28 7.29 -12.21 -4.96
CA GLY A 28 7.34 -11.87 -6.39
C GLY A 28 6.24 -10.95 -6.95
N ASP A 29 4.96 -11.30 -6.78
CA ASP A 29 3.86 -10.52 -7.41
C ASP A 29 2.91 -9.86 -6.41
N LYS A 30 2.56 -10.57 -5.33
CA LYS A 30 1.74 -10.01 -4.25
C LYS A 30 2.51 -8.96 -3.45
N SER A 31 3.82 -9.12 -3.23
CA SER A 31 4.56 -8.08 -2.54
C SER A 31 4.76 -6.86 -3.42
N ARG A 32 5.01 -7.01 -4.73
CA ARG A 32 5.28 -5.83 -5.55
C ARG A 32 4.06 -4.92 -5.58
N LEU A 33 2.88 -5.50 -5.79
CA LEU A 33 1.62 -4.75 -5.66
C LEU A 33 1.45 -4.12 -4.28
N GLU A 34 1.70 -4.85 -3.20
CA GLU A 34 1.56 -4.32 -1.83
C GLU A 34 2.61 -3.25 -1.48
N LEU A 35 3.83 -3.38 -1.97
CA LEU A 35 4.94 -2.44 -1.81
C LEU A 35 4.66 -1.15 -2.58
N ASP A 36 4.32 -1.27 -3.86
CA ASP A 36 3.92 -0.16 -4.72
C ASP A 36 2.70 0.57 -4.12
N PHE A 37 1.71 -0.18 -3.64
CA PHE A 37 0.55 0.41 -2.97
C PHE A 37 0.92 1.11 -1.67
N ARG A 38 1.83 0.54 -0.87
CA ARG A 38 2.31 1.13 0.39
C ARG A 38 3.07 2.43 0.15
N GLU A 39 3.87 2.48 -0.89
CA GLU A 39 4.56 3.70 -1.34
C GLU A 39 3.55 4.77 -1.78
N ALA A 40 2.56 4.40 -2.60
CA ALA A 40 1.53 5.32 -3.09
C ALA A 40 0.55 5.79 -2.01
N TYR A 41 0.42 5.04 -0.91
CA TYR A 41 -0.64 5.20 0.08
C TYR A 41 -0.78 6.61 0.65
N PRO A 42 0.28 7.33 1.08
CA PRO A 42 0.12 8.69 1.64
C PRO A 42 -0.53 9.67 0.65
N VAL A 43 -0.20 9.56 -0.63
CA VAL A 43 -0.77 10.40 -1.70
C VAL A 43 -2.23 10.01 -1.95
N LEU A 44 -2.52 8.71 -2.04
CA LEU A 44 -3.88 8.19 -2.21
C LEU A 44 -4.79 8.61 -1.04
N GLU A 45 -4.32 8.46 0.19
CA GLU A 45 -5.07 8.78 1.41
C GLU A 45 -5.35 10.30 1.52
N THR A 46 -4.39 11.13 1.11
CA THR A 46 -4.57 12.59 1.02
C THR A 46 -5.67 12.98 0.05
N HIS A 47 -5.68 12.40 -1.14
CA HIS A 47 -6.73 12.68 -2.12
C HIS A 47 -8.09 12.10 -1.75
N LEU A 48 -8.11 10.96 -1.04
CA LEU A 48 -9.34 10.40 -0.48
C LEU A 48 -9.96 11.33 0.57
N ALA A 49 -9.15 11.92 1.44
CA ALA A 49 -9.63 12.94 2.41
C ALA A 49 -10.21 14.17 1.71
N GLN A 50 -9.70 14.52 0.53
CA GLN A 50 -10.25 15.57 -0.35
C GLN A 50 -11.47 15.12 -1.17
N LYS A 51 -12.11 14.00 -0.82
CA LYS A 51 -13.30 13.44 -1.47
C LYS A 51 -13.10 13.04 -2.95
N ARG A 52 -11.87 12.73 -3.38
CA ARG A 52 -11.65 12.14 -4.71
C ARG A 52 -12.26 10.73 -4.77
N ARG A 53 -12.83 10.38 -5.93
CA ARG A 53 -13.48 9.08 -6.14
C ARG A 53 -12.44 7.96 -6.14
N LYS A 54 -12.68 6.91 -5.35
CA LYS A 54 -11.81 5.71 -5.27
C LYS A 54 -11.51 5.10 -6.64
N ARG A 55 -12.48 5.09 -7.55
CA ARG A 55 -12.32 4.58 -8.92
C ARG A 55 -11.25 5.36 -9.70
N THR A 56 -11.30 6.68 -9.65
CA THR A 56 -10.32 7.55 -10.32
C THR A 56 -8.92 7.35 -9.74
N LEU A 57 -8.80 7.25 -8.42
CA LEU A 57 -7.49 7.02 -7.78
C LEU A 57 -6.92 5.63 -8.11
N MET A 58 -7.77 4.61 -8.20
CA MET A 58 -7.38 3.27 -8.65
C MET A 58 -6.88 3.29 -10.10
N GLU A 59 -7.61 3.95 -11.01
CA GLU A 59 -7.20 4.07 -12.42
C GLU A 59 -5.85 4.79 -12.55
N GLN A 60 -5.61 5.84 -11.77
CA GLN A 60 -4.32 6.54 -11.72
C GLN A 60 -3.20 5.68 -11.11
N PHE A 61 -3.48 4.92 -10.05
CA PHE A 61 -2.54 3.97 -9.46
C PHE A 61 -2.13 2.89 -10.47
N ASN A 62 -3.10 2.27 -11.14
CA ASN A 62 -2.88 1.28 -12.19
C ASN A 62 -2.00 1.85 -13.31
N ALA A 63 -2.30 3.06 -13.78
CA ALA A 63 -1.54 3.71 -14.84
C ALA A 63 -0.10 4.02 -14.43
N ALA A 64 0.12 4.53 -13.22
CA ALA A 64 1.44 4.94 -12.73
C ALA A 64 2.35 3.73 -12.42
N TYR A 65 1.81 2.71 -11.76
CA TYR A 65 2.57 1.54 -11.30
C TYR A 65 2.46 0.33 -12.23
N ARG A 66 1.70 0.46 -13.34
CA ARG A 66 1.46 -0.60 -14.34
C ARG A 66 0.81 -1.85 -13.75
N HIS A 67 -0.16 -1.64 -12.86
CA HIS A 67 -1.01 -2.69 -12.30
C HIS A 67 -2.36 -2.74 -13.02
N ASP A 68 -3.06 -3.87 -12.89
CA ASP A 68 -4.46 -4.01 -13.34
C ASP A 68 -5.35 -4.45 -12.18
N VAL A 69 -5.34 -3.66 -11.09
CA VAL A 69 -6.23 -3.94 -9.96
C VAL A 69 -7.64 -3.45 -10.24
N ASN A 70 -8.62 -4.28 -9.88
CA ASN A 70 -10.02 -3.88 -9.89
C ASN A 70 -10.41 -3.14 -8.59
N LEU A 71 -11.62 -2.57 -8.59
CA LEU A 71 -12.07 -1.72 -7.47
C LEU A 71 -12.22 -2.48 -6.16
N VAL A 72 -12.53 -3.78 -6.20
CA VAL A 72 -12.62 -4.63 -5.01
C VAL A 72 -11.23 -4.86 -4.42
N GLN A 73 -10.24 -5.20 -5.26
CA GLN A 73 -8.85 -5.37 -4.86
C GLN A 73 -8.26 -4.07 -4.30
N PHE A 74 -8.48 -2.94 -4.97
CA PHE A 74 -8.04 -1.63 -4.50
C PHE A 74 -8.59 -1.29 -3.10
N ARG A 75 -9.87 -1.57 -2.85
CA ARG A 75 -10.48 -1.39 -1.51
C ARG A 75 -9.85 -2.29 -0.45
N LYS A 76 -9.50 -3.54 -0.82
CA LYS A 76 -8.82 -4.47 0.10
C LYS A 76 -7.42 -3.96 0.47
N LEU A 77 -6.63 -3.53 -0.53
CA LEU A 77 -5.31 -2.95 -0.30
C LEU A 77 -5.39 -1.71 0.60
N LEU A 78 -6.35 -0.82 0.33
CA LEU A 78 -6.56 0.38 1.13
C LEU A 78 -6.87 0.06 2.60
N ASN A 79 -7.79 -0.87 2.85
CA ASN A 79 -8.15 -1.26 4.21
C ASN A 79 -7.02 -1.99 4.93
N ALA A 80 -6.29 -2.87 4.22
CA ALA A 80 -5.15 -3.58 4.79
C ALA A 80 -4.05 -2.60 5.23
N GLU A 81 -3.73 -1.61 4.39
CA GLU A 81 -2.69 -0.63 4.69
C GLU A 81 -3.12 0.34 5.81
N ARG A 82 -4.40 0.75 5.85
CA ARG A 82 -4.98 1.50 6.98
C ARG A 82 -4.85 0.75 8.30
N ASN A 83 -5.22 -0.53 8.31
CA ASN A 83 -5.12 -1.38 9.50
C ASN A 83 -3.67 -1.55 9.95
N ARG A 84 -2.75 -1.81 9.01
CA ARG A 84 -1.31 -1.91 9.29
C ARG A 84 -0.78 -0.64 9.94
N ARG A 85 -1.07 0.53 9.35
CA ARG A 85 -0.64 1.83 9.87
C ARG A 85 -1.26 2.14 11.22
N GLY A 86 -2.54 1.83 11.41
CA GLY A 86 -3.23 1.94 12.69
C GLY A 86 -2.57 1.10 13.80
N ALA A 87 -2.14 -0.12 13.48
CA ALA A 87 -1.44 -0.99 14.43
C ALA A 87 -0.01 -0.49 14.76
N THR A 88 0.67 0.12 13.79
CA THR A 88 2.05 0.62 13.96
C THR A 88 2.15 2.06 14.45
N GLY A 89 1.05 2.81 14.50
CA GLY A 89 1.05 4.26 14.80
C GLY A 89 1.49 5.15 13.64
N ASP A 90 1.78 4.60 12.45
CA ASP A 90 2.26 5.31 11.25
C ASP A 90 1.09 5.90 10.42
N LEU A 91 0.22 6.66 11.07
CA LEU A 91 -0.97 7.26 10.48
C LEU A 91 -0.60 8.40 9.53
N VAL A 92 -1.28 8.47 8.38
CA VAL A 92 -1.17 9.64 7.50
C VAL A 92 -1.99 10.79 8.09
N VAL A 93 -1.32 11.92 8.32
CA VAL A 93 -1.91 13.12 8.93
C VAL A 93 -2.07 14.25 7.93
N CYS A 94 -3.05 15.11 8.17
CA CYS A 94 -3.21 16.35 7.44
C CYS A 94 -2.04 17.30 7.73
N THR A 95 -1.40 17.83 6.69
CA THR A 95 -0.29 18.80 6.85
C THR A 95 -0.75 20.15 7.42
N ALA A 96 -2.03 20.50 7.28
CA ALA A 96 -2.56 21.77 7.76
C ALA A 96 -3.03 21.74 9.22
N CYS A 97 -3.58 20.63 9.70
CA CYS A 97 -4.15 20.53 11.05
C CYS A 97 -3.57 19.40 11.93
N GLY A 98 -2.65 18.58 11.39
CA GLY A 98 -2.01 17.48 12.12
C GLY A 98 -2.92 16.31 12.47
N GLN A 99 -4.21 16.36 12.14
CA GLN A 99 -5.15 15.29 12.45
C GLN A 99 -5.02 14.11 11.47
N PRO A 100 -5.19 12.85 11.92
CA PRO A 100 -5.21 11.70 11.03
C PRO A 100 -6.27 11.84 9.93
N LEU A 101 -5.88 11.61 8.68
CA LEU A 101 -6.80 11.68 7.53
C LEU A 101 -7.83 10.55 7.52
N HIS A 102 -7.52 9.47 8.23
CA HIS A 102 -8.47 8.45 8.59
C HIS A 102 -8.45 8.29 10.11
N SER A 103 -9.44 8.84 10.80
CA SER A 103 -9.71 8.45 12.18
C SER A 103 -10.49 7.14 12.16
N VAL A 104 -10.01 6.13 12.90
CA VAL A 104 -10.81 4.92 13.20
C VAL A 104 -11.91 5.25 14.23
N THR A 105 -12.08 6.52 14.60
CA THR A 105 -13.01 6.96 15.64
C THR A 105 -13.91 8.07 15.10
N GLY A 106 -15.17 7.72 14.84
CA GLY A 106 -16.22 8.61 14.35
C GLY A 106 -17.43 7.87 13.75
N THR A 107 -18.14 7.09 14.57
CA THR A 107 -19.58 6.77 14.49
C THR A 107 -20.25 6.72 13.11
N ASN A 108 -20.40 5.51 12.53
CA ASN A 108 -21.62 5.17 11.79
C ASN A 108 -22.49 4.30 12.72
N THR A 109 -23.12 4.95 13.69
CA THR A 109 -24.33 4.41 14.28
C THR A 109 -25.34 4.29 13.14
N MET A 110 -25.98 3.12 13.06
CA MET A 110 -27.05 2.82 12.13
C MET A 110 -28.09 3.94 12.13
N GLU A 111 -28.27 4.64 11.03
CA GLU A 111 -29.47 5.43 10.75
C GLU A 111 -29.82 5.27 9.27
N ASP A 112 -30.26 4.05 8.93
CA ASP A 112 -31.06 3.74 7.75
C ASP A 112 -32.18 2.82 8.23
N ALA A 113 -33.38 3.38 8.39
CA ALA A 113 -34.66 2.82 7.93
C ALA A 113 -35.84 3.58 8.57
N ARG A 114 -36.33 4.58 7.83
CA ARG A 114 -37.76 4.85 7.75
C ARG A 114 -38.17 4.80 6.29
#